data_AF-A0A5K1F7Q2-F1
#
_entry.id   AF-A0A5K1F7Q2-F1
#
_cell.length_a   1.000
_cell.length_b   1.000
_cell.length_c   1.000
_cell.angle_alpha   90.00
_cell.angle_beta   90.00
_cell.angle_gamma   90.00
#
_symmetry.space_group_name_H-M   'P 1'
#
loop_
_entity.id
_entity.type
_entity.pdbx_description
1 polymer ?
#
loop_
_entity_poly.entity_id
_entity_poly.type
_entity_poly.pdbx_seq_one_letter_code
_entity_poly.pdbx_strand_id
1 'polypeptide(L)' 'MELQMKVAEAVHTLNHGIESSLRVAANQWLVMFQQTDAAWEVATSILTSKCSPYIDCEVEFFAAQIIRRK' A
#
# COMPACT_ATOMS: atom_id res chain seq x y z
N MET A 1 -10.82 -0.20 -6.29
CA MET A 1 -11.18 0.69 -5.17
C MET A 1 -11.06 0.02 -3.80
N GLU A 2 -11.70 -1.13 -3.53
CA GLU A 2 -11.58 -1.80 -2.20
C GLU A 2 -10.13 -2.18 -1.84
N LEU A 3 -9.38 -2.81 -2.76
CA LEU A 3 -7.99 -3.18 -2.52
C LEU A 3 -7.07 -1.97 -2.33
N GLN A 4 -7.34 -0.84 -3.00
CA GLN A 4 -6.55 0.38 -2.83
C GLN A 4 -6.73 0.97 -1.43
N MET A 5 -7.97 0.98 -0.92
CA MET A 5 -8.24 1.41 0.45
C MET A 5 -7.54 0.50 1.47
N LYS A 6 -7.58 -0.83 1.27
CA LYS A 6 -6.86 -1.79 2.12
C LYS A 6 -5.34 -1.59 2.10
N VAL A 7 -4.77 -1.31 0.93
CA VAL A 7 -3.34 -0.98 0.80
C VAL A 7 -3.04 0.32 1.55
N ALA A 8 -3.85 1.36 1.37
CA ALA A 8 -3.66 2.64 2.06
C ALA A 8 -3.74 2.49 3.59
N GLU A 9 -4.73 1.75 4.09
CA GLU A 9 -4.91 1.46 5.52
C GLU A 9 -3.74 0.65 6.09
N ALA A 10 -3.27 -0.37 5.37
CA ALA A 10 -2.16 -1.20 5.81
C ALA A 10 -0.84 -0.42 5.81
N VAL A 11 -0.58 0.42 4.79
CA VAL A 11 0.60 1.31 4.76
C VAL A 11 0.53 2.32 5.91
N HIS A 12 -0.62 2.96 6.11
CA HIS A 12 -0.79 3.89 7.21
C HIS A 12 -0.59 3.22 8.58
N THR A 13 -1.17 2.04 8.78
CA THR A 13 -1.02 1.25 10.02
C THR A 13 0.44 0.84 10.23
N LEU A 14 1.15 0.47 9.17
CA LEU A 14 2.56 0.13 9.25
C LEU A 14 3.43 1.30 9.73
N ASN A 15 3.15 2.52 9.26
CA ASN A 15 3.98 3.69 9.57
C ASN A 15 3.53 4.46 10.83
N HIS A 16 2.23 4.49 11.12
CA HIS A 16 1.64 5.30 12.20
C HIS A 16 1.03 4.47 13.34
N GLY A 17 0.92 3.14 13.20
CA GLY A 17 0.33 2.28 14.23
C GLY A 17 1.12 2.35 15.54
N ILE A 18 0.42 2.67 16.64
CA ILE A 18 1.02 2.78 17.99
C ILE A 18 1.51 1.41 18.47
N GLU A 19 0.68 0.38 18.32
CA GLU A 19 0.97 -0.98 18.74
C GLU A 19 1.88 -1.71 17.75
N SER A 20 2.94 -2.34 18.28
CA SER A 20 3.89 -3.11 17.46
C SER A 20 3.23 -4.30 16.77
N SER A 21 2.26 -4.94 17.41
CA SER A 21 1.48 -6.06 16.86
C SER A 21 0.71 -5.66 15.60
N LEU A 22 0.08 -4.48 15.60
CA LEU A 22 -0.65 -3.96 14.46
C LEU A 22 0.28 -3.66 13.28
N ARG A 23 1.45 -3.05 13.55
CA ARG A 23 2.47 -2.82 12.50
C ARG A 23 2.97 -4.13 11.90
N VAL A 24 3.21 -5.16 12.73
CA VAL A 24 3.66 -6.48 12.24
C VAL A 24 2.60 -7.13 11.37
N ALA A 25 1.33 -7.11 11.78
CA ALA A 25 0.22 -7.66 10.99
C ALA A 25 0.06 -6.92 9.65
N ALA A 26 0.13 -5.59 9.66
CA ALA A 26 0.09 -4.77 8.45
C ALA A 26 1.26 -5.09 7.50
N ASN A 27 2.48 -5.19 8.03
CA ASN A 27 3.66 -5.56 7.24
C ASN A 27 3.51 -6.96 6.62
N GLN A 28 3.04 -7.95 7.37
CA GLN A 28 2.80 -9.30 6.87
C GLN A 28 1.79 -9.28 5.73
N TRP A 29 0.68 -8.54 5.89
CA TRP A 29 -0.32 -8.41 4.84
C TRP A 29 0.26 -7.75 3.59
N LEU A 30 1.03 -6.66 3.72
CA LEU A 30 1.66 -5.96 2.59
C LEU A 30 2.70 -6.83 1.86
N VAL A 31 3.45 -7.66 2.58
CA VAL A 31 4.39 -8.63 1.99
C VAL A 31 3.64 -9.68 1.19
N MET A 32 2.54 -10.22 1.72
CA MET A 32 1.69 -11.18 1.00
C MET A 32 1.03 -10.55 -0.22
N PHE A 33 0.53 -9.32 -0.07
CA PHE A 33 -0.08 -8.56 -1.16
C PHE A 33 0.87 -8.37 -2.34
N GLN A 34 2.15 -8.06 -2.10
CA GLN A 34 3.16 -7.89 -3.15
C GLN A 34 3.34 -9.13 -4.04
N GLN A 35 3.07 -10.33 -3.51
CA GLN A 35 3.18 -11.60 -4.24
C GLN A 35 1.95 -11.90 -5.10
N THR A 36 0.87 -11.13 -4.97
CA THR A 36 -0.35 -11.33 -5.76
C THR A 36 -0.22 -10.76 -7.17
N ASP A 37 -1.03 -11.28 -8.09
CA ASP A 37 -1.13 -10.73 -9.45
C ASP A 37 -1.73 -9.32 -9.45
N ALA A 38 -2.66 -9.07 -8.52
CA ALA A 38 -3.32 -7.78 -8.35
C ALA A 38 -2.38 -6.64 -7.92
N ALA A 39 -1.19 -6.96 -7.38
CA ALA A 39 -0.25 -5.96 -6.87
C ALA A 39 0.13 -4.91 -7.93
N TRP A 40 0.37 -5.36 -9.18
CA TRP A 40 0.81 -4.48 -10.25
C TRP A 40 -0.30 -3.52 -10.70
N GLU A 41 -1.51 -4.05 -10.88
CA GLU A 41 -2.68 -3.27 -11.31
C GLU A 41 -3.05 -2.23 -10.25
N VAL A 42 -3.10 -2.64 -8.98
CA VAL A 42 -3.41 -1.74 -7.87
C VAL A 42 -2.36 -0.65 -7.72
N ALA A 43 -1.06 -0.98 -7.79
CA ALA A 43 0.02 -0.01 -7.71
C ALA A 43 -0.03 1.00 -8.87
N THR A 44 -0.26 0.53 -10.09
CA THR A 44 -0.42 1.40 -11.27
C THR A 44 -1.62 2.31 -11.09
N SER A 45 -2.75 1.78 -10.60
CA SER A 45 -3.96 2.58 -10.38
C SER A 45 -3.78 3.60 -9.25
N ILE A 46 -3.01 3.30 -8.19
CA ILE A 46 -2.63 4.28 -7.16
C ILE A 46 -1.82 5.42 -7.77
N LEU A 47 -0.78 5.12 -8.56
CA LEU A 47 0.12 6.13 -9.14
C LEU A 47 -0.52 6.96 -10.26
N THR A 48 -1.51 6.41 -10.95
CA THR A 48 -2.19 7.08 -12.08
C THR A 48 -3.50 7.75 -11.67
N SER A 49 -4.01 7.47 -10.47
CA SER A 49 -5.14 8.20 -9.91
C SER A 49 -4.72 9.65 -9.72
N LYS A 50 -5.40 10.58 -10.41
CA LYS A 50 -5.11 12.01 -10.32
C LYS A 50 -5.23 12.42 -8.86
N CYS A 51 -4.10 12.79 -8.24
CA CYS A 51 -3.91 13.10 -6.82
C CYS A 51 -5.21 13.55 -6.16
N SER A 52 -5.82 12.65 -5.37
CA SER A 52 -6.59 13.15 -4.25
C SER A 52 -5.56 13.79 -3.31
N PRO A 53 -5.77 15.02 -2.83
CA PRO A 53 -4.86 15.69 -1.88
C PRO A 53 -4.73 14.93 -0.54
N TYR A 54 -5.38 13.78 -0.42
CA TYR A 54 -5.39 12.87 0.72
C TYR A 54 -4.65 11.54 0.48
N ILE A 55 -4.06 11.31 -0.70
CA ILE A 55 -3.18 10.14 -0.89
C ILE A 55 -1.86 10.46 -0.19
N ASP A 56 -1.62 9.76 0.90
CA ASP A 56 -0.39 9.88 1.68
C ASP A 56 0.82 9.50 0.79
N CYS A 57 1.89 10.30 0.83
CA CYS A 57 3.09 10.06 0.04
C CYS A 57 3.68 8.65 0.31
N GLU A 58 3.41 8.10 1.48
CA GLU A 58 3.79 6.74 1.86
C GLU A 58 3.12 5.66 0.98
N VAL A 59 1.86 5.87 0.59
CA VAL A 59 1.09 4.93 -0.26
C VAL A 59 1.60 4.98 -1.70
N GLU A 60 1.90 6.17 -2.20
CA GLU A 60 2.52 6.35 -3.51
C GLU A 60 3.92 5.73 -3.55
N PHE A 61 4.71 5.93 -2.49
CA PHE A 61 6.03 5.34 -2.37
C PHE A 61 5.96 3.81 -2.37
N PHE A 62 5.04 3.22 -1.61
CA PHE A 62 4.80 1.79 -1.61
C PHE A 62 4.41 1.28 -3.00
N ALA A 63 3.48 1.95 -3.69
CA ALA A 63 3.07 1.59 -5.04
C ALA A 63 4.25 1.67 -6.04
N ALA A 64 5.07 2.73 -5.96
CA ALA A 64 6.26 2.87 -6.79
C ALA A 64 7.28 1.74 -6.56
N GLN A 65 7.44 1.28 -5.32
CA GLN A 65 8.31 0.15 -5.00
C GLN A 65 7.82 -1.17 -5.62
N ILE A 66 6.51 -1.39 -5.68
CA ILE A 66 5.93 -2.55 -6.36
C ILE A 66 6.28 -2.51 -7.84
N ILE A 67 6.06 -1.37 -8.50
CA ILE A 67 6.35 -1.21 -9.93
C ILE A 67 7.84 -1.43 -10.23
N ARG A 68 8.74 -1.01 -9.33
CA ARG A 68 10.19 -1.21 -9.52
C ARG A 68 10.63 -2.68 -9.38
N ARG A 69 9.91 -3.50 -8.62
CA ARG A 69 10.31 -4.87 -8.25
C ARG A 69 9.71 -5.96 -9.14
N LYS A 70 8.68 -5.63 -9.93
CA LYS A 70 8.11 -6.51 -10.94
C LYS A 70 8.73 -6.24 -12.31
#